data_AF-A0A934DZA5-F1
#
_entry.id   AF-A0A934DZA5-F1
#
_cell.length_a   1.000
_cell.length_b   1.000
_cell.length_c   1.000
_cell.angle_alpha   90.00
_cell.angle_beta   90.00
_cell.angle_gamma   90.00
#
_symmetry.space_group_name_H-M   'P 1'
#
loop_
_entity.id
_entity.type
_entity.pdbx_description
1 polymer ?
#
loop_
_entity_poly.entity_id
_entity_poly.type
_entity_poly.pdbx_seq_one_letter_code
_entity_poly.pdbx_strand_id
1 'polypeptide(L)' 'MASYTGIKIFSTTLARDREAMGENITKWLRENSQLEIVDKVVTQSSDKEFHCLTITLFYREREAKKP' A
#
# COMPACT_ATOMS: atom_id res chain seq x y z
N MET A 1 -12.44 10.09 -9.20
CA MET A 1 -11.27 9.69 -8.39
C MET A 1 -11.42 10.37 -7.03
N ALA A 2 -11.33 9.63 -5.94
CA ALA A 2 -11.36 10.23 -4.60
C ALA A 2 -10.13 11.14 -4.42
N SER A 3 -10.28 12.26 -3.73
CA SER A 3 -9.13 13.12 -3.40
C SER A 3 -8.21 12.35 -2.44
N TYR A 4 -6.90 12.38 -2.71
CA TYR A 4 -5.86 11.84 -1.85
C TYR A 4 -4.86 12.95 -1.51
N THR A 5 -4.20 12.84 -0.36
CA THR A 5 -3.16 13.79 0.07
C THR A 5 -1.77 13.15 0.12
N GLY A 6 -1.68 11.82 0.01
CA GLY A 6 -0.41 11.10 0.01
C GLY A 6 -0.49 9.74 -0.66
N ILE A 7 0.69 9.16 -0.89
CA ILE A 7 0.87 7.85 -1.52
C ILE A 7 1.91 7.06 -0.72
N LYS A 8 1.63 5.78 -0.47
CA LYS A 8 2.60 4.82 0.06
C LYS A 8 2.79 3.68 -0.92
N ILE A 9 4.04 3.43 -1.30
CA ILE A 9 4.41 2.38 -2.25
C ILE A 9 5.14 1.26 -1.50
N PHE A 10 4.70 0.04 -1.72
CA PHE A 10 5.38 -1.20 -1.32
C PHE A 10 5.74 -1.95 -2.59
N SER A 11 7.01 -2.30 -2.77
CA SER A 11 7.45 -3.02 -3.96
C SER A 11 8.51 -4.05 -3.57
N THR A 12 8.47 -5.21 -4.23
CA THR A 12 9.47 -6.25 -4.06
C THR A 12 9.59 -7.14 -5.28
N THR A 13 10.81 -7.62 -5.52
CA THR A 13 11.16 -8.61 -6.56
C THR A 13 11.50 -9.98 -5.97
N LEU A 14 11.79 -10.06 -4.66
CA LEU A 14 12.22 -11.29 -3.98
C LEU A 14 11.03 -12.10 -3.47
N ALA A 15 11.09 -13.41 -3.67
CA ALA A 15 10.00 -14.32 -3.27
C ALA A 15 9.67 -14.27 -1.77
N ARG A 16 10.69 -14.31 -0.92
CA ARG A 16 10.53 -14.23 0.54
C ARG A 16 9.88 -12.92 0.97
N ASP A 17 10.26 -11.81 0.36
CA ASP A 17 9.75 -10.50 0.72
C ASP A 17 8.30 -10.31 0.25
N ARG A 18 7.86 -11.02 -0.79
CA ARG A 18 6.44 -11.05 -1.21
C ARG A 18 5.54 -11.59 -0.10
N GLU A 19 5.98 -12.63 0.60
CA GLU A 19 5.24 -13.21 1.73
C GLU A 19 5.15 -12.22 2.90
N ALA A 20 6.28 -11.57 3.25
CA ALA A 20 6.33 -10.59 4.34
C ALA A 20 5.64 -9.26 4.02
N MET A 21 5.43 -8.93 2.73
CA MET A 21 4.88 -7.64 2.31
C MET A 21 3.47 -7.39 2.85
N GLY A 22 2.63 -8.41 2.95
CA GLY A 22 1.29 -8.29 3.53
C GLY A 22 1.32 -7.89 5.01
N GLU A 23 2.24 -8.49 5.78
CA GLU A 23 2.45 -8.15 7.18
C GLU A 23 2.99 -6.72 7.32
N ASN A 24 3.94 -6.33 6.47
CA ASN A 24 4.52 -4.99 6.45
C ASN A 24 3.46 -3.92 6.13
N ILE A 25 2.60 -4.17 5.14
CA ILE A 25 1.46 -3.28 4.82
C ILE A 25 0.52 -3.18 6.01
N THR A 26 0.15 -4.31 6.61
CA THR A 26 -0.77 -4.34 7.77
C THR A 26 -0.19 -3.59 8.97
N LYS A 27 1.11 -3.78 9.25
CA LYS A 27 1.82 -3.06 10.30
C LYS A 27 1.80 -1.54 10.03
N TRP A 28 2.13 -1.13 8.81
CA TRP A 28 2.11 0.28 8.43
C TRP A 28 0.70 0.90 8.56
N LEU A 29 -0.34 0.18 8.15
CA LEU A 29 -1.73 0.65 8.31
C LEU A 29 -2.13 0.84 9.78
N ARG A 30 -1.65 -0.03 10.68
CA ARG A 30 -1.90 0.10 12.14
C ARG A 30 -1.15 1.30 12.72
N GLU A 31 0.12 1.45 12.37
CA GLU A 31 0.97 2.58 12.80
C GLU A 31 0.46 3.92 12.27
N ASN A 32 -0.29 3.91 11.17
CA ASN A 32 -0.84 5.10 10.51
C ASN A 32 -2.38 5.10 10.54
N SER A 33 -2.96 4.73 11.68
CA SER A 33 -4.43 4.62 11.86
C SER A 33 -5.18 5.94 11.63
N GLN A 34 -4.51 7.08 11.73
CA GLN A 34 -5.05 8.40 11.39
C GLN A 34 -5.30 8.58 9.88
N LEU A 35 -4.74 7.71 9.03
CA LEU A 35 -4.92 7.76 7.59
C LEU A 35 -6.11 6.90 7.13
N GLU A 36 -6.82 7.40 6.13
CA GLU A 36 -7.83 6.69 5.35
C GLU A 36 -7.24 6.31 3.99
N ILE A 37 -7.27 5.02 3.65
CA ILE A 37 -6.91 4.56 2.31
C ILE A 37 -8.10 4.80 1.39
N VAL A 38 -7.92 5.64 0.37
CA VAL A 38 -8.98 6.04 -0.56
C VAL A 38 -8.90 5.31 -1.90
N ASP A 39 -7.74 4.79 -2.26
CA ASP A 39 -7.55 3.97 -3.45
C ASP A 39 -6.34 3.05 -3.31
N LYS A 40 -6.27 2.01 -4.14
CA LYS A 40 -5.10 1.12 -4.24
C LYS A 40 -4.89 0.64 -5.66
N VAL A 41 -3.64 0.55 -6.07
CA VAL A 41 -3.23 -0.07 -7.33
C VAL A 41 -2.27 -1.21 -7.04
N VAL A 42 -2.58 -2.38 -7.58
CA VAL A 42 -1.69 -3.55 -7.54
C VAL A 42 -1.13 -3.74 -8.93
N THR A 43 0.19 -3.62 -9.05
CA THR A 43 0.90 -3.82 -10.31
C THR A 43 1.76 -5.05 -10.17
N GLN A 44 1.50 -6.03 -11.03
CA GLN A 44 2.34 -7.21 -11.19
C GLN A 44 3.07 -7.10 -12.52
N SER A 45 4.38 -7.29 -12.49
CA SER A 45 5.20 -7.39 -13.69
C SER A 45 6.02 -8.66 -13.60
N SER A 46 5.89 -9.53 -14.60
CA SER A 46 6.65 -10.77 -14.69
C SER A 46 7.43 -10.82 -15.99
N ASP A 47 8.74 -11.00 -15.89
CA ASP A 47 9.57 -11.51 -16.98
C ASP A 47 10.03 -12.95 -16.67
N LYS A 48 10.89 -13.53 -17.51
CA LYS A 48 11.37 -14.92 -17.36
C LYS A 48 12.22 -15.14 -16.10
N GLU A 49 12.80 -14.10 -15.52
CA GLU A 49 13.74 -14.22 -14.40
C GLU A 49 13.25 -13.50 -13.14
N PHE A 50 12.34 -12.53 -13.25
CA PHE A 50 11.91 -11.69 -12.15
C PHE A 50 10.40 -11.42 -12.17
N HIS A 51 9.79 -11.60 -11.00
CA HIS A 51 8.41 -11.23 -10.71
C HIS A 51 8.41 -10.06 -9.73
N CYS A 52 8.08 -8.87 -10.21
CA CYS A 52 7.86 -7.70 -9.37
C CYS A 52 6.38 -7.61 -8.96
N LEU A 53 6.16 -7.36 -7.67
CA LEU A 53 4.84 -7.01 -7.13
C LEU A 53 4.96 -5.65 -6.46
N THR A 54 4.14 -4.70 -6.91
CA THR A 54 4.02 -3.36 -6.33
C THR A 54 2.58 -3.12 -5.88
N ILE A 55 2.42 -2.71 -4.63
CA ILE A 55 1.16 -2.24 -4.06
C ILE A 55 1.30 -0.76 -3.74
N THR A 56 0.53 0.06 -4.43
CA THR A 56 0.44 1.51 -4.22
C THR A 56 -0.84 1.81 -3.47
N LEU A 57 -0.73 2.45 -2.31
CA LEU A 57 -1.86 2.91 -1.51
C LEU A 57 -1.95 4.42 -1.62
N PHE A 58 -3.11 4.92 -2.02
CA PHE A 58 -3.44 6.34 -1.98
C PHE A 58 -4.22 6.60 -0.71
N TYR A 59 -3.82 7.62 0.03
CA TYR A 59 -4.42 7.89 1.33
C TYR A 59 -4.65 9.39 1.55
N ARG A 60 -5.47 9.69 2.54
CA ARG A 60 -5.65 11.02 3.12
C ARG A 60 -5.75 10.94 4.63
N GLU A 61 -5.63 12.08 5.31
CA GLU A 61 -5.96 12.17 6.74
C GLU A 61 -7.44 11.85 6.93
N ARG A 62 -7.78 11.07 7.96
CA ARG A 62 -9.17 10.83 8.33
C ARG A 62 -9.78 12.15 8.77
N GLU A 63 -10.94 12.47 8.23
CA GLU A 63 -11.74 13.55 8.77
C GLU A 63 -12.12 13.20 10.22
N ALA A 64 -11.76 14.06 11.16
CA ALA A 64 -12.24 13.95 12.52
C ALA A 64 -13.77 13.99 12.46
N LYS A 65 -14.42 12.90 12.86
CA LYS A 65 -15.88 12.83 12.92
C LYS A 65 -16.33 13.95 13.87
N LYS A 66 -16.91 15.03 13.33
CA LYS A 66 -17.55 16.06 14.17
C LYS A 66 -18.65 15.35 14.97
N PRO A 67 -18.73 15.60 16.29
CA PRO A 67 -19.70 14.96 17.17
C PRO A 67 -21.14 15.26 16.74
#